data_AF-A0A482VWS6-F1
#
_entry.id   AF-A0A482VWS6-F1
#
_cell.length_a   1.000
_cell.length_b   1.000
_cell.length_c   1.000
_cell.angle_alpha   90.00
_cell.angle_beta   90.00
_cell.angle_gamma   90.00
#
_symmetry.space_group_name_H-M   'P 1'
#
loop_
_entity.id
_entity.type
_entity.pdbx_description
1 polymer ?
#
loop_
_entity_poly.entity_id
_entity_poly.type
_entity_poly.pdbx_seq_one_letter_code
_entity_poly.pdbx_strand_id
1 'polypeptide(L)'
;YNELEGSASCSGSSSNGDEGDGEATPDDDEPRYLYIETLKTSNLGISLVGGNAAGIFIHSVQPESLAYHAGLRTGDQILEYNGSDLRSATAEEAAYELAKPADKVAVLAHYRIDKYNEIKDKPGDSLYVRCGFDRSGSEMTEPPQLAFTKDDVLYVDNTMFNGVPGQWRAWRLDGEGRRQQCGVIPSKYKVEEELLLRRGADPEQTGRSVSSAGSSTARRSFFRRKKHQRHSKELASFCSLAGPGWYSDGGSLHEEPAPPPAYQRVERLAFPEFRPVLVLGPLAECVVEKLVSDFPDEFGRASAETRRCSQAQLDRELADGHLVEYRRRGSCWECVTVAAVRQISRAHLHCMLDVAASSVERLHRHRIFPVVLLVKFKSTKQIREVKDTVRYSLDKLSGKAAKEMFEHGHKLEEEYRHLVTAVVAAGANVAHVCAQVKAAVDAEHRKSQWVPVG
;
A
#
# COMPACT_ATOMS: atom_id res chain seq x y z
N TYR A 1 -67.12 -0.15 1.25
CA TYR A 1 -66.54 -0.09 -0.10
C TYR A 1 -65.29 -0.98 -0.05
N ASN A 2 -65.37 -2.30 -0.24
CA ASN A 2 -66.18 -3.07 -1.20
C ASN A 2 -66.07 -2.52 -2.64
N GLU A 3 -66.07 -3.31 -3.71
CA GLU A 3 -66.00 -4.78 -3.87
C GLU A 3 -64.54 -5.20 -4.23
N LEU A 4 -64.04 -6.44 -4.18
CA LEU A 4 -64.56 -7.81 -4.03
C LEU A 4 -65.28 -8.48 -5.23
N GLU A 5 -64.53 -8.84 -6.27
CA GLU A 5 -64.84 -9.97 -7.16
C GLU A 5 -63.64 -10.89 -7.36
N GLY A 6 -63.90 -12.20 -7.41
CA GLY A 6 -62.94 -13.21 -7.82
C GLY A 6 -63.63 -14.25 -8.70
N SER A 7 -62.87 -14.91 -9.56
CA SER A 7 -63.36 -16.03 -10.37
C SER A 7 -62.36 -17.17 -10.32
N ALA A 8 -62.74 -18.24 -9.62
CA ALA A 8 -62.05 -19.52 -9.69
C ALA A 8 -62.70 -20.37 -10.80
N SER A 9 -61.89 -21.03 -11.61
CA SER A 9 -62.31 -22.22 -12.34
C SER A 9 -61.21 -23.28 -12.21
N CYS A 10 -61.64 -24.51 -11.92
CA CYS A 10 -60.77 -25.62 -11.62
C CYS A 10 -60.98 -26.70 -12.68
N SER A 11 -59.91 -27.20 -13.28
CA SER A 11 -59.93 -28.40 -14.11
C SER A 11 -58.57 -29.10 -13.99
N GLY A 12 -58.52 -30.17 -13.20
CA GLY A 12 -57.34 -31.01 -13.11
C GLY A 12 -57.30 -32.04 -14.23
N SER A 13 -56.09 -32.40 -14.65
CA SER A 13 -55.81 -33.61 -15.42
C SER A 13 -54.45 -34.14 -14.97
N SER A 14 -54.45 -35.33 -14.37
CA SER A 14 -53.26 -36.04 -13.91
C SER A 14 -52.63 -36.87 -15.04
N SER A 15 -51.39 -37.31 -14.81
CA SER A 15 -50.59 -38.21 -15.68
C SER A 15 -50.05 -37.53 -16.97
N ASN A 16 -48.83 -37.82 -17.43
CA ASN A 16 -47.88 -38.89 -17.10
C ASN A 16 -46.51 -38.36 -16.65
N GLY A 17 -45.76 -39.17 -15.91
CA GLY A 17 -44.32 -38.98 -15.79
C GLY A 17 -43.63 -39.41 -17.09
N ASP A 18 -42.67 -38.60 -17.53
CA ASP A 18 -41.69 -38.97 -18.55
C ASP A 18 -40.33 -38.96 -17.84
N GLU A 19 -39.82 -40.16 -17.52
CA GLU A 19 -38.49 -40.34 -16.94
C GLU A 19 -37.45 -40.14 -18.04
N GLY A 20 -37.25 -38.87 -18.42
CA GLY A 20 -36.12 -38.49 -19.25
C GLY A 20 -34.83 -38.70 -18.47
N ASP A 21 -33.97 -39.59 -18.96
CA ASP A 21 -32.66 -39.90 -18.38
C ASP A 21 -31.86 -38.61 -18.14
N GLY A 22 -31.88 -38.14 -16.90
CA GLY A 22 -31.01 -37.08 -16.41
C GLY A 22 -29.60 -37.62 -16.29
N GLU A 23 -28.89 -37.66 -17.42
CA GLU A 23 -27.46 -37.96 -17.49
C GLU A 23 -26.76 -37.06 -16.47
N ALA A 24 -26.23 -37.68 -15.41
CA ALA A 24 -25.74 -36.95 -14.25
C ALA A 24 -24.61 -36.02 -14.68
N THR A 25 -24.86 -34.71 -14.67
CA THR A 25 -23.83 -33.71 -14.90
C THR A 25 -22.72 -33.95 -13.88
N PRO A 26 -21.46 -34.21 -14.30
CA PRO A 26 -20.37 -34.41 -13.36
C PRO A 26 -20.26 -33.18 -12.46
N ASP A 27 -19.80 -33.34 -11.21
CA ASP A 27 -19.74 -32.30 -10.17
C ASP A 27 -19.01 -31.04 -10.66
N ASP A 28 -19.77 -30.14 -11.30
CA ASP A 28 -19.29 -28.91 -11.92
C ASP A 28 -18.96 -27.83 -10.87
N ASP A 29 -19.32 -28.10 -9.61
CA ASP A 29 -19.13 -27.27 -8.41
C ASP A 29 -17.85 -27.66 -7.62
N GLU A 30 -17.15 -28.74 -8.01
CA GLU A 30 -15.88 -29.15 -7.38
C GLU A 30 -14.63 -28.78 -8.21
N PRO A 31 -13.52 -28.36 -7.56
CA PRO A 31 -12.23 -28.18 -8.22
C PRO A 31 -11.66 -29.48 -8.82
N ARG A 32 -11.28 -29.45 -10.10
CA ARG A 32 -10.71 -30.58 -10.84
C ARG A 32 -9.25 -30.35 -11.25
N TYR A 33 -8.43 -31.39 -11.12
CA TYR A 33 -7.07 -31.41 -11.66
C TYR A 33 -7.07 -31.83 -13.13
N LEU A 34 -6.37 -31.06 -13.96
CA LEU A 34 -6.26 -31.24 -15.41
C LEU A 34 -4.79 -31.29 -15.79
N TYR A 35 -4.40 -32.31 -16.56
CA TYR A 35 -3.01 -32.57 -16.93
C TYR A 35 -2.80 -32.37 -18.43
N ILE A 36 -1.76 -31.62 -18.79
CA ILE A 36 -1.46 -31.27 -20.18
C ILE A 36 -0.01 -31.63 -20.49
N GLU A 37 0.23 -32.49 -21.48
CA GLU A 37 1.57 -32.66 -22.05
C GLU A 37 1.82 -31.55 -23.06
N THR A 38 2.85 -30.73 -22.83
CA THR A 38 3.02 -29.47 -23.59
C THR A 38 3.62 -29.68 -24.97
N LEU A 39 4.15 -30.86 -25.27
CA LEU A 39 4.83 -31.19 -26.53
C LEU A 39 5.89 -30.15 -26.94
N LYS A 40 6.55 -29.51 -25.95
CA LYS A 40 7.54 -28.43 -26.11
C LYS A 40 6.98 -27.12 -26.69
N THR A 41 5.67 -26.87 -26.62
CA THR A 41 5.06 -25.55 -26.87
C THR A 41 4.58 -24.89 -25.58
N SER A 42 4.90 -23.61 -25.38
CA SER A 42 4.36 -22.79 -24.28
C SER A 42 2.97 -22.22 -24.56
N ASN A 43 2.43 -22.39 -25.78
CA ASN A 43 1.07 -21.98 -26.10
C ASN A 43 0.10 -23.15 -25.91
N LEU A 44 -0.68 -23.10 -24.82
CA LEU A 44 -1.74 -24.07 -24.52
C LEU A 44 -3.02 -23.86 -25.34
N GLY A 45 -3.18 -22.71 -26.00
CA GLY A 45 -4.38 -22.35 -26.77
C GLY A 45 -5.47 -21.62 -25.98
N ILE A 46 -5.15 -21.04 -24.83
CA ILE A 46 -6.09 -20.34 -23.95
C ILE A 46 -5.92 -18.82 -23.98
N SER A 47 -6.97 -18.09 -23.61
CA SER A 47 -6.89 -16.68 -23.21
C SER A 47 -7.48 -16.48 -21.80
N LEU A 48 -6.98 -15.45 -21.09
CA LEU A 48 -7.29 -15.22 -19.69
C LEU A 48 -7.96 -13.85 -19.48
N VAL A 49 -8.83 -13.76 -18.48
CA VAL A 49 -9.37 -12.53 -17.90
C VAL A 49 -9.33 -12.60 -16.38
N GLY A 50 -9.60 -11.48 -15.72
CA GLY A 50 -9.49 -11.36 -14.27
C GLY A 50 -8.08 -10.95 -13.83
N GLY A 51 -7.72 -11.30 -12.60
CA GLY A 51 -6.55 -10.75 -11.90
C GLY A 51 -6.71 -10.90 -10.39
N ASN A 52 -5.92 -10.17 -9.60
CA ASN A 52 -5.81 -10.44 -8.15
C ASN A 52 -7.10 -10.13 -7.35
N ALA A 53 -8.04 -9.39 -7.93
CA ALA A 53 -9.31 -9.02 -7.30
C ALA A 53 -10.45 -9.95 -7.68
N ALA A 54 -10.45 -10.46 -8.92
CA ALA A 54 -11.49 -11.33 -9.45
C ALA A 54 -11.15 -12.82 -9.28
N GLY A 55 -9.86 -13.17 -9.30
CA GLY A 55 -9.33 -14.48 -9.66
C GLY A 55 -8.98 -14.55 -11.15
N ILE A 56 -8.11 -15.50 -11.53
CA ILE A 56 -7.71 -15.75 -12.93
C ILE A 56 -8.70 -16.72 -13.59
N PHE A 57 -9.31 -16.31 -14.70
CA PHE A 57 -10.32 -17.11 -15.42
C PHE A 57 -9.95 -17.35 -16.88
N ILE A 58 -10.36 -18.50 -17.40
CA ILE A 58 -10.29 -18.82 -18.82
C ILE A 58 -11.44 -18.13 -19.57
N HIS A 59 -11.09 -17.26 -20.49
CA HIS A 59 -12.02 -16.52 -21.35
C HIS A 59 -12.34 -17.26 -22.64
N SER A 60 -11.33 -17.84 -23.29
CA SER A 60 -11.53 -18.69 -24.46
C SER A 60 -10.49 -19.82 -24.52
N VAL A 61 -10.91 -20.92 -25.15
CA VAL A 61 -10.07 -22.09 -25.46
C VAL A 61 -10.18 -22.33 -26.97
N GLN A 62 -9.04 -22.45 -27.64
CA GLN A 62 -8.99 -22.73 -29.07
C GLN A 62 -9.41 -24.20 -29.32
N PRO A 63 -10.32 -24.48 -30.25
CA PRO A 63 -10.63 -25.86 -30.67
C PRO A 63 -9.36 -26.62 -31.09
N GLU A 64 -9.31 -27.93 -30.83
CA GLU A 64 -8.14 -28.79 -31.12
C GLU A 64 -6.81 -28.32 -30.48
N SER A 65 -6.87 -27.52 -29.42
CA SER A 65 -5.70 -27.13 -28.64
C SER A 65 -5.39 -28.10 -27.51
N LEU A 66 -4.17 -28.02 -26.96
CA LEU A 66 -3.76 -28.82 -25.80
C LEU A 66 -4.70 -28.62 -24.60
N ALA A 67 -5.13 -27.39 -24.36
CA ALA A 67 -6.10 -27.07 -23.32
C ALA A 67 -7.50 -27.65 -23.60
N TYR A 68 -7.94 -27.64 -24.86
CA TYR A 68 -9.22 -28.21 -25.27
C TYR A 68 -9.26 -29.73 -25.03
N HIS A 69 -8.23 -30.47 -25.48
CA HIS A 69 -8.14 -31.91 -25.24
C HIS A 69 -7.95 -32.28 -23.76
N ALA A 70 -7.41 -31.37 -22.95
CA ALA A 70 -7.31 -31.52 -21.50
C ALA A 70 -8.61 -31.20 -20.74
N GLY A 71 -9.67 -30.74 -21.43
CA GLY A 71 -10.96 -30.43 -20.79
C GLY A 71 -11.05 -29.06 -20.09
N LEU A 72 -10.11 -28.14 -20.36
CA LEU A 72 -10.26 -26.74 -19.96
C LEU A 72 -11.35 -26.07 -20.81
N ARG A 73 -12.18 -25.24 -20.19
CA ARG A 73 -13.28 -24.52 -20.86
C ARG A 73 -13.46 -23.09 -20.35
N THR A 74 -14.13 -22.25 -21.15
CA THR A 74 -14.50 -20.88 -20.74
C THR A 74 -15.30 -20.92 -19.44
N GLY A 75 -14.96 -20.06 -18.48
CA GLY A 75 -15.60 -20.01 -17.16
C GLY A 75 -14.85 -20.78 -16.06
N ASP A 76 -13.83 -21.58 -16.42
CA ASP A 76 -12.91 -22.17 -15.43
C ASP A 76 -12.06 -21.08 -14.75
N GLN A 77 -12.13 -20.97 -13.43
CA GLN A 77 -11.10 -20.26 -12.65
C GLN A 77 -9.89 -21.18 -12.50
N ILE A 78 -8.70 -20.69 -12.83
CA ILE A 78 -7.44 -21.33 -12.45
C ILE A 78 -7.16 -21.01 -10.98
N LEU A 79 -7.09 -22.03 -10.15
CA LEU A 79 -6.75 -21.95 -8.73
C LEU A 79 -5.26 -22.19 -8.52
N GLU A 80 -4.66 -23.12 -9.26
CA GLU A 80 -3.26 -23.49 -9.16
C GLU A 80 -2.72 -23.88 -10.54
N TYR A 81 -1.44 -23.56 -10.79
CA TYR A 81 -0.72 -23.96 -11.99
C TYR A 81 0.68 -24.46 -11.61
N ASN A 82 0.98 -25.73 -11.83
CA ASN A 82 2.25 -26.37 -11.48
C ASN A 82 2.68 -26.16 -10.01
N GLY A 83 1.74 -26.18 -9.05
CA GLY A 83 2.01 -25.92 -7.64
C GLY A 83 2.04 -24.44 -7.24
N SER A 84 2.00 -23.51 -8.19
CA SER A 84 1.86 -22.07 -7.92
C SER A 84 0.38 -21.72 -7.70
N ASP A 85 0.05 -21.16 -6.53
CA ASP A 85 -1.29 -20.64 -6.23
C ASP A 85 -1.57 -19.37 -7.05
N LEU A 86 -2.66 -19.38 -7.81
CA LEU A 86 -3.11 -18.26 -8.64
C LEU A 86 -4.42 -17.62 -8.15
N ARG A 87 -4.93 -18.02 -6.98
CA ARG A 87 -6.19 -17.48 -6.41
C ARG A 87 -6.17 -15.97 -6.20
N SER A 88 -5.00 -15.41 -5.87
CA SER A 88 -4.76 -13.98 -5.60
C SER A 88 -3.63 -13.38 -6.45
N ALA A 89 -3.21 -14.08 -7.51
CA ALA A 89 -2.21 -13.59 -8.46
C ALA A 89 -2.79 -12.48 -9.35
N THR A 90 -1.98 -11.49 -9.69
CA THR A 90 -2.31 -10.50 -10.72
C THR A 90 -2.34 -11.13 -12.10
N ALA A 91 -2.99 -10.45 -13.06
CA ALA A 91 -3.02 -10.90 -14.45
C ALA A 91 -1.61 -11.06 -15.04
N GLU A 92 -0.66 -10.18 -14.70
CA GLU A 92 0.74 -10.26 -15.15
C GLU A 92 1.51 -11.41 -14.46
N GLU A 93 1.37 -11.59 -13.15
CA GLU A 93 1.98 -12.71 -12.43
C GLU A 93 1.51 -14.06 -13.00
N ALA A 94 0.19 -14.21 -13.21
CA ALA A 94 -0.37 -15.41 -13.83
C ALA A 94 0.12 -15.62 -15.28
N ALA A 95 0.25 -14.55 -16.07
CA ALA A 95 0.79 -14.64 -17.43
C ALA A 95 2.27 -15.09 -17.44
N TYR A 96 3.07 -14.69 -16.45
CA TYR A 96 4.45 -15.16 -16.30
C TYR A 96 4.52 -16.62 -15.82
N GLU A 97 3.71 -17.02 -14.84
CA GLU A 97 3.64 -18.42 -14.40
C GLU A 97 3.27 -19.37 -15.54
N LEU A 98 2.24 -19.03 -16.32
CA LEU A 98 1.80 -19.83 -17.47
C LEU A 98 2.80 -19.85 -18.63
N ALA A 99 3.67 -18.84 -18.73
CA ALA A 99 4.72 -18.79 -19.75
C ALA A 99 5.99 -19.59 -19.41
N LYS A 100 6.14 -20.08 -18.17
CA LYS A 100 7.30 -20.88 -17.76
C LYS A 100 7.41 -22.16 -18.59
N PRO A 101 8.58 -22.50 -19.16
CA PRO A 101 8.77 -23.75 -19.86
C PRO A 101 8.55 -24.97 -18.94
N ALA A 102 7.68 -25.88 -19.35
CA ALA A 102 7.44 -27.15 -18.69
C ALA A 102 7.08 -28.22 -19.74
N ASP A 103 7.51 -29.47 -19.57
CA ASP A 103 7.12 -30.59 -20.46
C ASP A 103 5.73 -31.13 -20.13
N LYS A 104 5.31 -31.01 -18.87
CA LYS A 104 3.98 -31.34 -18.37
C LYS A 104 3.46 -30.19 -17.51
N VAL A 105 2.17 -29.93 -17.62
CA VAL A 105 1.45 -28.92 -16.86
C VAL A 105 0.34 -29.58 -16.06
N ALA A 106 0.22 -29.23 -14.77
CA ALA A 106 -0.90 -29.56 -13.92
C ALA A 106 -1.66 -28.27 -13.58
N VAL A 107 -2.98 -28.26 -13.81
CA VAL A 107 -3.86 -27.13 -13.53
C VAL A 107 -4.94 -27.59 -12.55
N LEU A 108 -5.10 -26.90 -11.42
CA LEU A 108 -6.30 -27.03 -10.60
C LEU A 108 -7.30 -25.95 -11.06
N ALA A 109 -8.42 -26.39 -11.62
CA ALA A 109 -9.44 -25.51 -12.18
C ALA A 109 -10.80 -25.74 -11.51
N HIS A 110 -11.59 -24.68 -11.31
CA HIS A 110 -12.97 -24.77 -10.82
C HIS A 110 -13.87 -23.99 -11.78
N TYR A 111 -14.82 -24.67 -12.42
CA TYR A 111 -15.79 -24.05 -13.31
C TYR A 111 -16.77 -23.16 -12.55
N ARG A 112 -16.74 -21.84 -12.79
CA ARG A 112 -17.66 -20.90 -12.11
C ARG A 112 -18.15 -19.86 -13.10
N ILE A 113 -19.04 -20.30 -13.99
CA ILE A 113 -19.52 -19.52 -15.13
C ILE A 113 -20.23 -18.22 -14.72
N ASP A 114 -20.95 -18.22 -13.59
CA ASP A 114 -21.64 -17.03 -13.09
C ASP A 114 -20.66 -15.95 -12.66
N LYS A 115 -19.69 -16.29 -11.81
CA LYS A 115 -18.64 -15.36 -11.40
C LYS A 115 -17.77 -14.92 -12.58
N TYR A 116 -17.53 -15.79 -13.56
CA TYR A 116 -16.89 -15.40 -14.82
C TYR A 116 -17.71 -14.34 -15.57
N ASN A 117 -19.03 -14.55 -15.72
CA ASN A 117 -19.93 -13.60 -16.39
C ASN A 117 -19.98 -12.25 -15.66
N GLU A 118 -19.85 -12.24 -14.33
CA GLU A 118 -19.74 -11.00 -13.55
C GLU A 118 -18.43 -10.24 -13.78
N ILE A 119 -17.31 -10.90 -14.06
CA ILE A 119 -15.96 -10.27 -14.04
C ILE A 119 -15.31 -10.09 -15.42
N LYS A 120 -15.74 -10.82 -16.45
CA LYS A 120 -15.08 -10.84 -17.78
C LYS A 120 -14.90 -9.46 -18.44
N ASP A 121 -15.81 -8.53 -18.18
CA ASP A 121 -15.82 -7.17 -18.74
C ASP A 121 -15.31 -6.10 -17.75
N LYS A 122 -14.77 -6.51 -16.59
CA LYS A 122 -14.31 -5.63 -15.51
C LYS A 122 -12.78 -5.65 -15.37
N PRO A 123 -12.16 -4.60 -14.79
CA PRO A 123 -10.76 -4.65 -14.38
C PRO A 123 -10.55 -5.79 -13.37
N GLY A 124 -9.59 -6.67 -13.65
CA GLY A 124 -9.37 -7.88 -12.87
C GLY A 124 -8.43 -7.72 -11.68
N ASP A 125 -7.55 -6.71 -11.72
CA ASP A 125 -6.62 -6.40 -10.64
C ASP A 125 -7.17 -5.29 -9.73
N SER A 126 -6.71 -5.28 -8.49
CA SER A 126 -6.98 -4.25 -7.47
C SER A 126 -5.90 -4.36 -6.41
N LEU A 127 -4.89 -3.50 -6.49
CA LEU A 127 -3.77 -3.49 -5.55
C LEU A 127 -3.23 -2.06 -5.37
N TYR A 128 -2.60 -1.81 -4.23
CA TYR A 128 -1.92 -0.55 -3.98
C TYR A 128 -0.41 -0.78 -3.89
N VAL A 129 0.36 0.13 -4.48
CA VAL A 129 1.83 0.11 -4.44
C VAL A 129 2.39 1.44 -3.96
N ARG A 130 3.39 1.38 -3.07
CA ARG A 130 4.27 2.51 -2.74
C ARG A 130 5.44 2.52 -3.73
N CYS A 131 5.72 3.68 -4.31
CA CYS A 131 6.82 3.88 -5.27
C CYS A 131 8.17 3.99 -4.58
N GLY A 132 9.15 3.17 -4.97
CA GLY A 132 10.53 3.24 -4.46
C GLY A 132 11.42 4.30 -5.12
N PHE A 133 10.90 5.01 -6.13
CA PHE A 133 11.66 5.89 -7.02
C PHE A 133 10.78 7.00 -7.62
N ASP A 134 11.40 8.06 -8.14
CA ASP A 134 10.73 9.15 -8.87
C ASP A 134 10.55 8.80 -10.35
N ARG A 135 9.41 9.19 -10.94
CA ARG A 135 9.18 9.07 -12.39
C ARG A 135 8.47 10.31 -12.94
N SER A 136 9.10 10.94 -13.93
CA SER A 136 8.44 11.95 -14.76
C SER A 136 7.41 11.29 -15.69
N GLY A 137 6.18 11.81 -15.65
CA GLY A 137 5.10 11.45 -16.56
C GLY A 137 4.90 12.48 -17.67
N SER A 138 3.92 12.24 -18.54
CA SER A 138 3.50 13.19 -19.57
C SER A 138 2.05 12.95 -19.99
N GLU A 139 1.20 13.95 -19.74
CA GLU A 139 -0.22 13.93 -20.13
C GLU A 139 -0.42 14.03 -21.65
N MET A 140 0.61 14.47 -22.40
CA MET A 140 0.59 14.55 -23.87
C MET A 140 0.94 13.21 -24.55
N THR A 141 1.16 12.14 -23.79
CA THR A 141 1.38 10.80 -24.37
C THR A 141 0.05 10.05 -24.49
N GLU A 142 -0.04 9.17 -25.48
CA GLU A 142 -1.20 8.31 -25.72
C GLU A 142 -0.76 6.84 -25.61
N PRO A 143 -1.07 6.13 -24.51
CA PRO A 143 -1.78 6.60 -23.30
C PRO A 143 -0.93 7.53 -22.41
N PRO A 144 -1.55 8.35 -21.54
CA PRO A 144 -0.84 9.24 -20.62
C PRO A 144 0.07 8.49 -19.64
N GLN A 145 1.36 8.84 -19.60
CA GLN A 145 2.29 8.31 -18.59
C GLN A 145 2.10 9.05 -17.26
N LEU A 146 1.86 8.30 -16.18
CA LEU A 146 1.61 8.86 -14.86
C LEU A 146 2.90 9.34 -14.19
N ALA A 147 2.90 10.58 -13.72
CA ALA A 147 3.99 11.14 -12.91
C ALA A 147 3.78 10.81 -11.42
N PHE A 148 4.86 10.43 -10.74
CA PHE A 148 4.88 10.17 -9.30
C PHE A 148 6.27 10.42 -8.71
N THR A 149 6.32 10.71 -7.42
CA THR A 149 7.53 10.76 -6.61
C THR A 149 7.71 9.48 -5.78
N LYS A 150 8.92 9.26 -5.29
CA LYS A 150 9.20 8.25 -4.27
C LYS A 150 8.25 8.45 -3.07
N ASP A 151 7.84 7.33 -2.47
CA ASP A 151 6.91 7.21 -1.36
C ASP A 151 5.44 7.56 -1.67
N ASP A 152 5.11 8.03 -2.88
CA ASP A 152 3.73 8.09 -3.38
C ASP A 152 3.08 6.70 -3.37
N VAL A 153 1.77 6.66 -3.13
CA VAL A 153 0.96 5.44 -3.26
C VAL A 153 0.03 5.53 -4.46
N LEU A 154 0.12 4.53 -5.32
CA LEU A 154 -0.70 4.37 -6.53
C LEU A 154 -1.65 3.19 -6.36
N TYR A 155 -2.82 3.30 -6.97
CA TYR A 155 -3.77 2.18 -7.11
C TYR A 155 -3.70 1.60 -8.52
N VAL A 156 -3.39 0.31 -8.64
CA VAL A 156 -3.28 -0.42 -9.91
C VAL A 156 -4.53 -1.29 -10.10
N ASP A 157 -5.16 -1.18 -11.27
CA ASP A 157 -6.38 -1.94 -11.62
C ASP A 157 -6.28 -2.79 -12.88
N ASN A 158 -5.12 -2.73 -13.57
CA ASN A 158 -4.80 -3.62 -14.67
C ASN A 158 -3.28 -3.76 -14.79
N THR A 159 -2.76 -4.97 -14.58
CA THR A 159 -1.34 -5.30 -14.73
C THR A 159 -0.95 -5.75 -16.14
N MET A 160 -1.93 -5.94 -17.03
CA MET A 160 -1.78 -6.37 -18.42
C MET A 160 -2.38 -5.30 -19.35
N PHE A 161 -1.86 -4.07 -19.30
CA PHE A 161 -2.37 -2.99 -20.14
C PHE A 161 -2.19 -3.32 -21.63
N ASN A 162 -3.22 -3.02 -22.44
CA ASN A 162 -3.33 -3.49 -23.84
C ASN A 162 -3.23 -5.03 -24.03
N GLY A 163 -3.47 -5.83 -22.98
CA GLY A 163 -3.44 -7.29 -23.03
C GLY A 163 -2.03 -7.90 -23.07
N VAL A 164 -1.00 -7.14 -22.71
CA VAL A 164 0.41 -7.60 -22.69
C VAL A 164 1.10 -7.20 -21.38
N PRO A 165 2.12 -7.96 -20.93
CA PRO A 165 2.95 -7.59 -19.77
C PRO A 165 3.75 -6.31 -20.02
N GLY A 166 4.24 -5.71 -18.95
CA GLY A 166 5.21 -4.61 -18.99
C GLY A 166 4.66 -3.20 -18.76
N GLN A 167 3.34 -3.02 -18.87
CA GLN A 167 2.67 -1.76 -18.54
C GLN A 167 1.45 -2.01 -17.66
N TRP A 168 1.33 -1.23 -16.60
CA TRP A 168 0.21 -1.26 -15.68
C TRP A 168 -0.63 0.01 -15.83
N ARG A 169 -1.95 -0.11 -15.76
CA ARG A 169 -2.84 1.04 -15.56
C ARG A 169 -2.91 1.36 -14.08
N ALA A 170 -2.63 2.61 -13.74
CA ALA A 170 -2.54 3.08 -12.38
C ALA A 170 -3.25 4.41 -12.18
N TRP A 171 -3.65 4.66 -10.94
CA TRP A 171 -4.30 5.88 -10.49
C TRP A 171 -3.46 6.53 -9.39
N ARG A 172 -3.09 7.81 -9.57
CA ARG A 172 -2.57 8.63 -8.47
C ARG A 172 -3.70 8.89 -7.49
N LEU A 173 -3.40 8.80 -6.20
CA LEU A 173 -4.36 9.01 -5.12
C LEU A 173 -4.20 10.41 -4.51
N ASP A 174 -5.27 10.94 -3.94
CA ASP A 174 -5.17 12.06 -3.00
C ASP A 174 -4.80 11.59 -1.58
N GLY A 175 -4.63 12.54 -0.65
CA GLY A 175 -4.33 12.24 0.73
C GLY A 175 -5.38 11.37 1.42
N GLU A 176 -6.64 11.42 1.02
CA GLU A 176 -7.73 10.58 1.56
C GLU A 176 -7.84 9.21 0.88
N GLY A 177 -6.96 8.92 -0.10
CA GLY A 177 -6.90 7.68 -0.85
C GLY A 177 -7.93 7.58 -1.97
N ARG A 178 -8.54 8.69 -2.42
CA ARG A 178 -9.44 8.70 -3.58
C ARG A 178 -8.62 8.78 -4.88
N ARG A 179 -9.11 8.14 -5.94
CA ARG A 179 -8.48 8.15 -7.27
C ARG A 179 -8.62 9.54 -7.90
N GLN A 180 -7.51 10.10 -8.36
CA GLN A 180 -7.44 11.44 -8.96
C GLN A 180 -7.11 11.38 -10.45
N GLN A 181 -5.93 10.86 -10.80
CA GLN A 181 -5.43 10.86 -12.17
C GLN A 181 -5.10 9.44 -12.62
N CYS A 182 -5.70 8.98 -13.72
CA CYS A 182 -5.36 7.72 -14.38
C CYS A 182 -4.20 7.91 -15.35
N GLY A 183 -3.33 6.91 -15.48
CA GLY A 183 -2.32 6.83 -16.52
C GLY A 183 -1.70 5.44 -16.57
N VAL A 184 -0.65 5.28 -17.37
CA VAL A 184 0.19 4.07 -17.37
C VAL A 184 1.50 4.29 -16.62
N ILE A 185 1.95 3.21 -15.98
CA ILE A 185 3.28 3.07 -15.35
C ILE A 185 3.94 1.80 -15.89
N PRO A 186 5.28 1.67 -15.87
CA PRO A 186 5.93 0.39 -16.14
C PRO A 186 5.51 -0.66 -15.11
N SER A 187 5.51 -1.94 -15.50
CA SER A 187 5.38 -3.00 -14.51
C SER A 187 6.61 -3.12 -13.61
N LYS A 188 6.46 -3.77 -12.46
CA LYS A 188 7.58 -4.11 -11.56
C LYS A 188 8.77 -4.72 -12.32
N TYR A 189 8.50 -5.75 -13.12
CA TYR A 189 9.52 -6.45 -13.90
C TYR A 189 10.23 -5.54 -14.92
N LYS A 190 9.51 -4.57 -15.51
CA LYS A 190 10.10 -3.59 -16.43
C LYS A 190 11.00 -2.57 -15.75
N VAL A 191 10.68 -2.15 -14.52
CA VAL A 191 11.56 -1.28 -13.73
C VAL A 191 12.81 -2.05 -13.28
N GLU A 192 12.65 -3.30 -12.85
CA GLU A 192 13.76 -4.16 -12.43
C GLU A 192 14.72 -4.45 -13.60
N GLU A 193 14.21 -4.73 -14.81
CA GLU A 193 14.99 -4.83 -16.05
C GLU A 193 15.80 -3.55 -16.34
N GLU A 194 15.14 -2.38 -16.26
CA GLU A 194 15.79 -1.08 -16.49
C GLU A 194 16.93 -0.80 -15.48
N LEU A 195 16.73 -1.16 -14.21
CA LEU A 195 17.73 -1.02 -13.15
C LEU A 195 18.92 -1.99 -13.31
N LEU A 196 18.67 -3.23 -13.72
CA LEU A 196 19.71 -4.22 -14.01
C LEU A 196 20.59 -3.78 -15.18
N LEU A 197 19.98 -3.27 -16.26
CA LEU A 197 20.72 -2.75 -17.42
C LEU A 197 21.59 -1.54 -17.07
N ARG A 198 21.12 -0.66 -16.18
CA ARG A 198 21.91 0.49 -15.70
C ARG A 198 23.12 0.04 -14.86
N ARG A 199 22.97 -0.96 -13.98
CA ARG A 199 24.10 -1.53 -13.20
C ARG A 199 25.08 -2.32 -14.06
N GLY A 200 24.60 -3.02 -15.08
CA GLY A 200 25.45 -3.74 -16.03
C GLY A 200 26.26 -2.84 -16.98
N ALA A 201 26.02 -1.52 -16.95
CA ALA A 201 26.69 -0.52 -17.78
C ALA A 201 27.79 0.27 -17.04
N ASP A 202 28.17 -0.15 -15.82
CA ASP A 202 29.23 0.52 -15.05
C ASP A 202 30.62 0.38 -15.71
N PRO A 203 31.31 1.47 -16.09
CA PRO A 203 32.54 1.37 -16.90
C PRO A 203 33.82 0.91 -16.16
N GLU A 204 33.78 0.70 -14.84
CA GLU A 204 34.98 0.54 -14.01
C GLU A 204 35.74 -0.80 -14.16
N GLN A 205 35.36 -1.68 -15.09
CA GLN A 205 36.14 -2.88 -15.43
C GLN A 205 36.83 -2.86 -16.81
N THR A 206 36.75 -1.76 -17.58
CA THR A 206 37.53 -1.61 -18.83
C THR A 206 38.58 -0.51 -18.76
N GLY A 207 39.63 -0.77 -17.98
CA GLY A 207 40.84 0.05 -17.98
C GLY A 207 41.62 -0.06 -19.29
N ARG A 208 41.28 0.74 -20.30
CA ARG A 208 42.22 1.18 -21.35
C ARG A 208 41.77 2.47 -22.05
N SER A 209 42.65 3.45 -22.03
CA SER A 209 42.48 4.81 -22.53
C SER A 209 42.45 4.93 -24.05
N VAL A 210 41.56 5.79 -24.59
CA VAL A 210 41.87 6.75 -25.68
C VAL A 210 41.06 8.04 -25.47
N SER A 211 41.65 9.17 -25.88
CA SER A 211 41.15 10.54 -25.78
C SER A 211 39.99 10.91 -26.73
N SER A 212 39.19 11.91 -26.30
CA SER A 212 38.60 13.00 -27.11
C SER A 212 38.26 12.74 -28.59
N ALA A 213 36.96 12.78 -28.95
CA ALA A 213 36.43 13.74 -29.94
C ALA A 213 34.90 13.64 -30.14
N GLY A 214 34.27 14.80 -30.34
CA GLY A 214 33.50 15.06 -31.56
C GLY A 214 32.17 14.32 -31.81
N SER A 215 31.09 15.10 -31.80
CA SER A 215 29.87 14.81 -32.55
C SER A 215 30.18 14.43 -34.01
N SER A 216 29.75 13.23 -34.45
CA SER A 216 29.39 13.02 -35.86
C SER A 216 28.41 11.86 -36.08
N THR A 217 27.52 12.08 -37.04
CA THR A 217 26.59 11.13 -37.62
C THR A 217 27.30 9.95 -38.30
N ALA A 218 26.94 8.71 -37.97
CA ALA A 218 27.15 7.57 -38.85
C ALA A 218 25.96 6.60 -38.83
N ARG A 219 25.23 6.56 -39.95
CA ARG A 219 24.10 5.64 -40.19
C ARG A 219 24.57 4.20 -40.26
N ARG A 220 23.79 3.26 -39.70
CA ARG A 220 23.67 1.88 -40.25
C ARG A 220 22.29 1.31 -39.96
N SER A 221 21.37 1.52 -40.91
CA SER A 221 20.05 0.89 -40.90
C SER A 221 20.16 -0.61 -41.12
N PHE A 222 19.61 -1.41 -40.20
CA PHE A 222 19.26 -2.81 -40.51
C PHE A 222 17.75 -2.91 -40.73
N PHE A 223 17.38 -3.02 -42.01
CA PHE A 223 16.01 -3.30 -42.42
C PHE A 223 15.58 -4.69 -41.93
N ARG A 224 14.75 -4.76 -40.87
CA ARG A 224 14.00 -5.98 -40.57
C ARG A 224 12.59 -5.86 -41.14
N ARG A 225 12.38 -6.52 -42.29
CA ARG A 225 11.10 -6.56 -43.01
C ARG A 225 10.00 -7.09 -42.06
N LYS A 226 8.96 -6.28 -41.85
CA LYS A 226 7.83 -6.58 -40.94
C LYS A 226 7.16 -7.90 -41.35
N LYS A 227 7.29 -8.93 -40.52
CA LYS A 227 6.56 -10.20 -40.63
C LYS A 227 5.82 -10.41 -39.32
N HIS A 228 4.50 -10.57 -39.37
CA HIS A 228 3.73 -10.94 -38.18
C HIS A 228 4.22 -12.30 -37.67
N GLN A 229 4.85 -12.30 -36.49
CA GLN A 229 5.37 -13.51 -35.85
C GLN A 229 5.05 -13.42 -34.36
N ARG A 230 4.53 -14.52 -33.80
CA ARG A 230 3.79 -14.59 -32.54
C ARG A 230 4.56 -14.03 -31.33
N HIS A 231 3.87 -13.29 -30.45
CA HIS A 231 4.40 -12.66 -29.24
C HIS A 231 4.97 -13.64 -28.18
N SER A 232 4.73 -14.94 -28.31
CA SER A 232 5.06 -15.98 -27.31
C SER A 232 6.55 -16.14 -26.96
N LYS A 233 7.48 -15.51 -27.70
CA LYS A 233 8.92 -15.61 -27.43
C LYS A 233 9.46 -14.58 -26.43
N GLU A 234 8.77 -13.46 -26.24
CA GLU A 234 9.25 -12.38 -25.37
C GLU A 234 9.04 -12.71 -23.89
N LEU A 235 7.85 -13.22 -23.55
CA LEU A 235 7.49 -13.79 -22.24
C LEU A 235 8.51 -14.82 -21.71
N ALA A 236 8.94 -15.75 -22.58
CA ALA A 236 9.92 -16.77 -22.20
C ALA A 236 11.31 -16.20 -21.85
N SER A 237 11.66 -15.01 -22.37
CA SER A 237 12.91 -14.33 -22.06
C SER A 237 12.92 -13.70 -20.66
N PHE A 238 11.76 -13.28 -20.16
CA PHE A 238 11.61 -12.76 -18.79
C PHE A 238 11.66 -13.85 -17.73
N CYS A 239 11.19 -15.07 -18.05
CA CYS A 239 11.24 -16.21 -17.13
C CYS A 239 12.69 -16.51 -16.67
N SER A 240 13.68 -16.26 -17.53
CA SER A 240 15.11 -16.39 -17.22
C SER A 240 15.65 -15.30 -16.28
N LEU A 241 14.99 -14.14 -16.19
CA LEU A 241 15.34 -13.04 -15.27
C LEU A 241 14.63 -13.16 -13.91
N ALA A 242 13.45 -13.77 -13.89
CA ALA A 242 12.69 -14.08 -12.67
C ALA A 242 13.13 -15.37 -11.94
N GLY A 243 14.25 -15.97 -12.35
CA GLY A 243 14.83 -17.14 -11.69
C GLY A 243 15.42 -16.82 -10.30
N PRO A 244 15.64 -17.83 -9.44
CA PRO A 244 16.02 -17.64 -8.03
C PRO A 244 17.50 -17.27 -7.82
N GLY A 245 18.01 -16.28 -8.54
CA GLY A 245 19.41 -15.83 -8.43
C GLY A 245 19.71 -14.97 -7.20
N TRP A 246 18.69 -14.51 -6.47
CA TRP A 246 18.79 -13.55 -5.36
C TRP A 246 18.14 -14.07 -4.04
N TYR A 247 17.63 -15.30 -4.04
CA TYR A 247 17.03 -15.97 -2.85
C TYR A 247 17.73 -17.28 -2.47
N SER A 248 18.85 -17.61 -3.10
CA SER A 248 19.68 -18.74 -2.65
C SER A 248 20.69 -18.24 -1.63
N ASP A 249 20.54 -18.71 -0.39
CA ASP A 249 21.50 -18.54 0.70
C ASP A 249 22.92 -18.88 0.22
N GLY A 250 23.80 -17.89 0.34
CA GLY A 250 25.16 -17.90 -0.17
C GLY A 250 26.04 -17.06 0.75
N GLY A 251 26.21 -17.53 1.99
CA GLY A 251 26.88 -16.82 3.07
C GLY A 251 28.20 -16.17 2.65
N SER A 252 28.23 -14.84 2.65
CA SER A 252 29.41 -14.00 2.44
C SER A 252 29.30 -12.80 3.39
N LEU A 253 30.38 -12.49 4.13
CA LEU A 253 30.40 -11.41 5.12
C LEU A 253 30.44 -10.01 4.47
N HIS A 254 29.34 -9.58 3.85
CA HIS A 254 28.97 -8.17 3.72
C HIS A 254 27.48 -8.06 3.38
N GLU A 255 26.63 -8.01 4.40
CA GLU A 255 25.18 -7.82 4.23
C GLU A 255 24.88 -6.35 3.93
N GLU A 256 25.23 -5.89 2.72
CA GLU A 256 24.66 -4.66 2.18
C GLU A 256 23.14 -4.84 2.12
N PRO A 257 22.35 -3.95 2.75
CA PRO A 257 20.90 -4.10 2.78
C PRO A 257 20.37 -4.07 1.34
N ALA A 258 19.58 -5.09 0.99
CA ALA A 258 19.00 -5.19 -0.35
C ALA A 258 18.29 -3.89 -0.74
N PRO A 259 18.48 -3.39 -1.98
CA PRO A 259 17.90 -2.12 -2.39
C PRO A 259 16.37 -2.18 -2.25
N PRO A 260 15.72 -1.08 -1.82
CA PRO A 260 14.28 -1.07 -1.61
C PRO A 260 13.54 -1.43 -2.91
N PRO A 261 12.42 -2.17 -2.81
CA PRO A 261 11.69 -2.63 -3.98
C PRO A 261 11.16 -1.43 -4.80
N ALA A 262 11.22 -1.55 -6.13
CA ALA A 262 10.73 -0.51 -7.05
C ALA A 262 9.25 -0.17 -6.79
N TYR A 263 8.45 -1.20 -6.49
CA TYR A 263 7.07 -1.09 -6.02
C TYR A 263 6.86 -2.00 -4.81
N GLN A 264 6.53 -1.43 -3.65
CA GLN A 264 6.15 -2.18 -2.45
C GLN A 264 4.63 -2.32 -2.40
N ARG A 265 4.08 -3.54 -2.34
CA ARG A 265 2.65 -3.75 -2.05
C ARG A 265 2.30 -3.14 -0.69
N VAL A 266 1.23 -2.35 -0.66
CA VAL A 266 0.69 -1.75 0.56
C VAL A 266 -0.81 -2.00 0.66
N GLU A 267 -1.34 -1.94 1.87
CA GLU A 267 -2.77 -1.90 2.15
C GLU A 267 -3.15 -0.61 2.89
N ARG A 268 -4.38 -0.15 2.69
CA ARG A 268 -4.93 0.98 3.44
C ARG A 268 -5.28 0.49 4.83
N LEU A 269 -4.60 1.00 5.85
CA LEU A 269 -4.89 0.65 7.23
C LEU A 269 -6.26 1.25 7.63
N ALA A 270 -7.24 0.37 7.82
CA ALA A 270 -8.55 0.74 8.32
C ALA A 270 -8.45 1.08 9.82
N PHE A 271 -8.37 2.37 10.14
CA PHE A 271 -8.49 2.86 11.51
C PHE A 271 -9.96 3.18 11.84
N PRO A 272 -10.62 2.42 12.72
CA PRO A 272 -11.92 2.80 13.29
C PRO A 272 -11.78 3.79 14.47
N GLU A 273 -10.57 3.96 15.01
CA GLU A 273 -10.28 4.77 16.20
C GLU A 273 -9.63 6.13 15.83
N PHE A 274 -9.85 7.15 16.65
CA PHE A 274 -9.26 8.48 16.46
C PHE A 274 -7.74 8.44 16.72
N ARG A 275 -6.95 9.02 15.81
CA ARG A 275 -5.46 9.00 15.92
C ARG A 275 -5.00 9.83 17.14
N PRO A 276 -4.08 9.32 17.98
CA PRO A 276 -3.41 10.13 19.00
C PRO A 276 -2.63 11.29 18.39
N VAL A 277 -2.35 12.33 19.17
CA VAL A 277 -1.69 13.56 18.73
C VAL A 277 -0.52 13.89 19.65
N LEU A 278 0.66 14.10 19.06
CA LEU A 278 1.84 14.63 19.73
C LEU A 278 2.14 16.03 19.19
N VAL A 279 2.24 17.02 20.06
CA VAL A 279 2.57 18.40 19.71
C VAL A 279 3.99 18.70 20.16
N LEU A 280 4.85 19.11 19.23
CA LEU A 280 6.26 19.43 19.45
C LEU A 280 6.53 20.93 19.25
N GLY A 281 7.56 21.44 19.92
CA GLY A 281 8.02 22.83 19.78
C GLY A 281 7.59 23.77 20.92
N PRO A 282 7.91 25.07 20.82
CA PRO A 282 7.62 26.04 21.87
C PRO A 282 6.12 26.12 22.20
N LEU A 283 5.81 26.30 23.49
CA LEU A 283 4.44 26.39 24.02
C LEU A 283 3.53 25.18 23.75
N ALA A 284 4.07 24.02 23.34
CA ALA A 284 3.29 22.80 23.09
C ALA A 284 2.31 22.48 24.23
N GLU A 285 2.78 22.41 25.48
CA GLU A 285 1.92 22.19 26.66
C GLU A 285 0.75 23.18 26.75
N CYS A 286 1.00 24.48 26.57
CA CYS A 286 -0.06 25.49 26.62
C CYS A 286 -1.09 25.34 25.49
N VAL A 287 -0.69 24.80 24.34
CA VAL A 287 -1.59 24.47 23.23
C VAL A 287 -2.39 23.20 23.54
N VAL A 288 -1.74 22.17 24.09
CA VAL A 288 -2.40 20.91 24.48
C VAL A 288 -3.44 21.15 25.59
N GLU A 289 -3.06 21.86 26.66
CA GLU A 289 -3.97 22.23 27.76
C GLU A 289 -5.17 23.01 27.24
N LYS A 290 -4.94 23.99 26.35
CA LYS A 290 -6.02 24.79 25.78
C LYS A 290 -6.92 24.01 24.84
N LEU A 291 -6.39 23.10 24.01
CA LEU A 291 -7.21 22.25 23.14
C LEU A 291 -8.14 21.33 23.96
N VAL A 292 -7.62 20.68 25.00
CA VAL A 292 -8.41 19.80 25.87
C VAL A 292 -9.43 20.59 26.70
N SER A 293 -9.13 21.84 27.07
CA SER A 293 -10.05 22.71 27.80
C SER A 293 -11.12 23.37 26.93
N ASP A 294 -10.80 23.73 25.69
CA ASP A 294 -11.71 24.42 24.77
C ASP A 294 -12.58 23.43 23.96
N PHE A 295 -12.07 22.22 23.72
CA PHE A 295 -12.67 21.18 22.86
C PHE A 295 -12.61 19.77 23.50
N PRO A 296 -13.19 19.57 24.71
CA PRO A 296 -13.16 18.28 25.41
C PRO A 296 -13.90 17.17 24.65
N ASP A 297 -14.80 17.54 23.74
CA ASP A 297 -15.59 16.65 22.88
C ASP A 297 -14.77 16.06 21.71
N GLU A 298 -13.57 16.61 21.47
CA GLU A 298 -12.68 16.20 20.37
C GLU A 298 -11.30 15.73 20.87
N PHE A 299 -10.84 16.22 22.03
CA PHE A 299 -9.50 15.95 22.56
C PHE A 299 -9.53 15.45 24.01
N GLY A 300 -8.80 14.36 24.29
CA GLY A 300 -8.58 13.85 25.64
C GLY A 300 -7.10 13.64 25.92
N ARG A 301 -6.69 13.64 27.20
CA ARG A 301 -5.33 13.26 27.62
C ARG A 301 -5.32 11.81 28.10
N ALA A 302 -4.33 11.02 27.68
CA ALA A 302 -4.02 9.78 28.38
C ALA A 302 -3.55 10.13 29.80
N SER A 303 -4.23 9.61 30.82
CA SER A 303 -3.81 9.83 32.21
C SER A 303 -2.52 9.07 32.50
N ALA A 304 -1.46 9.79 32.88
CA ALA A 304 -0.23 9.17 33.33
C ALA A 304 -0.45 8.48 34.70
N GLU A 305 -0.23 7.18 34.76
CA GLU A 305 -0.39 6.39 35.97
C GLU A 305 0.80 6.61 36.91
N THR A 306 0.55 7.00 38.16
CA THR A 306 1.61 7.07 39.18
C THR A 306 1.80 5.71 39.83
N ARG A 307 2.98 5.10 39.67
CA ARG A 307 3.29 3.75 40.17
C ARG A 307 4.50 3.75 41.10
N ARG A 308 4.49 2.86 42.11
CA ARG A 308 5.61 2.59 43.02
C ARG A 308 6.13 1.17 42.77
N CYS A 309 7.12 1.05 41.91
CA CYS A 309 7.71 -0.22 41.47
C CYS A 309 9.21 -0.04 41.17
N SER A 310 9.92 -1.15 40.92
CA SER A 310 11.32 -1.11 40.50
C SER A 310 11.44 -0.76 39.01
N GLN A 311 12.56 -0.13 38.63
CA GLN A 311 12.82 0.21 37.23
C GLN A 311 12.81 -1.04 36.33
N ALA A 312 13.41 -2.15 36.80
CA ALA A 312 13.41 -3.44 36.10
C ALA A 312 12.02 -4.10 35.93
N GLN A 313 10.97 -3.59 36.59
CA GLN A 313 9.59 -3.93 36.23
C GLN A 313 9.12 -3.10 35.03
N LEU A 314 9.33 -1.78 35.08
CA LEU A 314 8.95 -0.86 34.01
C LEU A 314 9.68 -1.14 32.69
N ASP A 315 10.97 -1.52 32.75
CA ASP A 315 11.75 -1.92 31.59
C ASP A 315 11.17 -3.16 30.90
N ARG A 316 10.66 -4.12 31.68
CA ARG A 316 9.94 -5.29 31.13
C ARG A 316 8.59 -4.90 30.55
N GLU A 317 7.77 -4.13 31.27
CA GLU A 317 6.49 -3.67 30.75
C GLU A 317 6.62 -2.79 29.48
N LEU A 318 7.74 -2.08 29.33
CA LEU A 318 8.11 -1.32 28.12
C LEU A 318 8.55 -2.25 26.97
N ALA A 319 9.35 -3.27 27.25
CA ALA A 319 9.79 -4.27 26.27
C ALA A 319 8.63 -5.16 25.78
N ASP A 320 7.73 -5.55 26.69
CA ASP A 320 6.52 -6.33 26.43
C ASP A 320 5.42 -5.52 25.72
N GLY A 321 5.60 -4.20 25.58
CA GLY A 321 4.65 -3.33 24.87
C GLY A 321 3.41 -2.90 25.64
N HIS A 322 3.43 -3.00 26.97
CA HIS A 322 2.35 -2.50 27.83
C HIS A 322 2.48 -1.00 28.10
N LEU A 323 3.72 -0.50 28.17
CA LEU A 323 4.05 0.92 28.33
C LEU A 323 4.42 1.58 27.01
N VAL A 324 4.03 2.84 26.86
CA VAL A 324 4.57 3.75 25.84
C VAL A 324 5.86 4.36 26.37
N GLU A 325 5.83 4.92 27.58
CA GLU A 325 6.94 5.60 28.23
C GLU A 325 6.75 5.64 29.76
N TYR A 326 7.84 5.77 30.50
CA TYR A 326 7.81 6.07 31.93
C TYR A 326 8.86 7.14 32.29
N ARG A 327 8.58 7.97 33.30
CA ARG A 327 9.52 8.98 33.82
C ARG A 327 9.52 9.03 35.34
N ARG A 328 10.68 9.34 35.95
CA ARG A 328 10.83 9.38 37.41
C ARG A 328 10.31 10.72 37.97
N ARG A 329 9.35 10.66 38.90
CA ARG A 329 8.84 11.83 39.62
C ARG A 329 9.04 11.65 41.13
N GLY A 330 10.21 12.06 41.61
CA GLY A 330 10.63 11.91 43.01
C GLY A 330 10.82 10.44 43.41
N SER A 331 9.96 9.95 44.31
CA SER A 331 9.93 8.57 44.81
C SER A 331 8.99 7.64 44.03
N CYS A 332 8.27 8.15 43.04
CA CYS A 332 7.33 7.40 42.21
C CYS A 332 7.71 7.51 40.72
N TRP A 333 7.06 6.70 39.89
CA TRP A 333 7.17 6.74 38.44
C TRP A 333 5.84 7.19 37.85
N GLU A 334 5.88 8.04 36.83
CA GLU A 334 4.73 8.32 35.96
C GLU A 334 4.85 7.46 34.71
N CYS A 335 3.77 6.76 34.35
CA CYS A 335 3.77 5.77 33.28
C CYS A 335 2.61 6.07 32.31
N VAL A 336 2.90 6.16 31.02
CA VAL A 336 1.87 6.23 29.97
C VAL A 336 1.70 4.83 29.39
N THR A 337 0.53 4.22 29.59
CA THR A 337 0.24 2.86 29.10
C THR A 337 -0.33 2.88 27.67
N VAL A 338 -0.06 1.82 26.89
CA VAL A 338 -0.68 1.62 25.57
C VAL A 338 -2.22 1.48 25.71
N ALA A 339 -2.67 0.92 26.84
CA ALA A 339 -4.08 0.81 27.19
C ALA A 339 -4.75 2.20 27.37
N ALA A 340 -4.14 3.13 28.12
CA ALA A 340 -4.69 4.47 28.33
C ALA A 340 -4.81 5.25 27.02
N VAL A 341 -3.82 5.16 26.12
CA VAL A 341 -3.89 5.79 24.79
C VAL A 341 -5.06 5.23 23.97
N ARG A 342 -5.18 3.90 23.88
CA ARG A 342 -6.29 3.25 23.15
C ARG A 342 -7.65 3.54 23.76
N GLN A 343 -7.76 3.69 25.09
CA GLN A 343 -9.02 4.02 25.75
C GLN A 343 -9.59 5.37 25.27
N ILE A 344 -8.74 6.40 25.14
CA ILE A 344 -9.16 7.71 24.63
C ILE A 344 -9.52 7.63 23.13
N SER A 345 -8.70 6.96 22.32
CA SER A 345 -8.95 6.78 20.88
C SER A 345 -10.26 6.02 20.58
N ARG A 346 -10.68 5.10 21.46
CA ARG A 346 -11.96 4.36 21.41
C ARG A 346 -13.17 5.16 21.86
N ALA A 347 -12.96 6.22 22.65
CA ALA A 347 -14.01 7.18 22.97
C ALA A 347 -14.28 8.18 21.83
N HIS A 348 -13.70 7.94 20.63
CA HIS A 348 -13.72 8.84 19.48
C HIS A 348 -13.09 10.22 19.76
N LEU A 349 -12.06 10.25 20.62
CA LEU A 349 -11.28 11.45 20.94
C LEU A 349 -9.85 11.34 20.42
N HIS A 350 -9.29 12.47 19.97
CA HIS A 350 -7.86 12.60 19.73
C HIS A 350 -7.10 12.57 21.06
N CYS A 351 -6.37 11.47 21.29
CA CYS A 351 -5.54 11.31 22.48
C CYS A 351 -4.28 12.18 22.41
N MET A 352 -4.28 13.30 23.14
CA MET A 352 -3.10 14.14 23.34
C MET A 352 -2.06 13.40 24.19
N LEU A 353 -0.84 13.28 23.67
CA LEU A 353 0.25 12.51 24.27
C LEU A 353 1.24 13.40 25.04
N ASP A 354 1.51 13.07 26.31
CA ASP A 354 2.64 13.56 27.12
C ASP A 354 3.76 12.50 27.08
N VAL A 355 4.48 12.44 25.96
CA VAL A 355 5.58 11.48 25.69
C VAL A 355 6.68 12.15 24.87
N ALA A 356 7.91 11.67 24.98
CA ALA A 356 9.02 12.08 24.13
C ALA A 356 8.80 11.68 22.65
N ALA A 357 9.38 12.44 21.72
CA ALA A 357 9.30 12.13 20.28
C ALA A 357 9.85 10.72 19.93
N SER A 358 10.89 10.26 20.63
CA SER A 358 11.43 8.91 20.51
C SER A 358 10.48 7.78 20.96
N SER A 359 9.34 8.11 21.57
CA SER A 359 8.29 7.15 21.93
C SER A 359 7.33 6.86 20.77
N VAL A 360 7.34 7.65 19.69
CA VAL A 360 6.52 7.43 18.49
C VAL A 360 6.87 6.10 17.79
N GLU A 361 8.14 5.72 17.72
CA GLU A 361 8.53 4.42 17.16
C GLU A 361 7.95 3.23 17.94
N ARG A 362 7.89 3.35 19.28
CA ARG A 362 7.26 2.33 20.13
C ARG A 362 5.76 2.24 19.82
N LEU A 363 5.08 3.36 19.66
CA LEU A 363 3.67 3.39 19.22
C LEU A 363 3.48 2.71 17.85
N HIS A 364 4.36 2.95 16.87
CA HIS A 364 4.29 2.31 15.55
C HIS A 364 4.37 0.77 15.64
N ARG A 365 5.24 0.22 16.50
CA ARG A 365 5.33 -1.25 16.74
C ARG A 365 4.02 -1.84 17.27
N HIS A 366 3.20 -1.05 17.97
CA HIS A 366 1.86 -1.45 18.47
C HIS A 366 0.71 -1.03 17.55
N ARG A 367 1.00 -0.72 16.27
CA ARG A 367 0.04 -0.25 15.25
C ARG A 367 -0.70 1.02 15.66
N ILE A 368 -0.08 1.90 16.46
CA ILE A 368 -0.60 3.21 16.80
C ILE A 368 0.23 4.25 16.05
N PHE A 369 -0.37 4.93 15.07
CA PHE A 369 0.30 5.90 14.20
C PHE A 369 -0.16 7.33 14.55
N PRO A 370 0.47 8.01 15.54
CA PRO A 370 0.04 9.32 15.97
C PRO A 370 0.16 10.38 14.87
N VAL A 371 -0.60 11.46 14.98
CA VAL A 371 -0.35 12.71 14.27
C VAL A 371 0.74 13.47 15.05
N VAL A 372 1.84 13.83 14.40
CA VAL A 372 2.98 14.50 15.04
C VAL A 372 3.13 15.90 14.45
N LEU A 373 2.77 16.91 15.23
CA LEU A 373 2.70 18.30 14.78
C LEU A 373 3.84 19.14 15.38
N LEU A 374 4.67 19.74 14.53
CA LEU A 374 5.71 20.68 14.97
C LEU A 374 5.20 22.12 14.86
N VAL A 375 5.07 22.81 16.00
CA VAL A 375 4.71 24.24 16.05
C VAL A 375 5.97 25.09 15.91
N LYS A 376 6.15 25.77 14.78
CA LYS A 376 7.32 26.61 14.50
C LYS A 376 7.05 28.09 14.76
N PHE A 377 7.88 28.69 15.61
CA PHE A 377 7.93 30.13 15.85
C PHE A 377 9.03 30.78 15.02
N LYS A 378 8.86 32.06 14.68
CA LYS A 378 9.84 32.84 13.90
C LYS A 378 10.95 33.44 14.78
N SER A 379 10.71 33.61 16.08
CA SER A 379 11.69 34.19 17.02
C SER A 379 11.31 33.97 18.49
N THR A 380 12.29 34.15 19.38
CA THR A 380 12.10 34.24 20.84
C THR A 380 11.22 35.42 21.28
N LYS A 381 11.03 36.44 20.43
CA LYS A 381 10.10 37.55 20.67
C LYS A 381 8.66 37.06 20.46
N GLN A 382 8.39 36.36 19.35
CA GLN A 382 7.07 35.82 19.06
C GLN A 382 6.59 34.84 20.13
N ILE A 383 7.47 33.96 20.66
CA ILE A 383 7.11 33.03 21.74
C ILE A 383 6.58 33.78 22.96
N ARG A 384 7.25 34.87 23.38
CA ARG A 384 6.82 35.71 24.50
C ARG A 384 5.51 36.43 24.20
N GLU A 385 5.43 37.12 23.06
CA GLU A 385 4.21 37.81 22.63
C GLU A 385 2.98 36.88 22.61
N VAL A 386 3.13 35.67 22.07
CA VAL A 386 2.07 34.65 22.04
C VAL A 386 1.71 34.17 23.45
N LYS A 387 2.69 33.82 24.30
CA LYS A 387 2.42 33.36 25.68
C LYS A 387 1.77 34.44 26.54
N ASP A 388 2.23 35.67 26.44
CA ASP A 388 1.75 36.81 27.23
C ASP A 388 0.31 37.22 26.84
N THR A 389 -0.24 36.76 25.70
CA THR A 389 -1.67 36.95 25.35
C THR A 389 -2.63 36.11 26.22
N VAL A 390 -2.14 35.10 26.95
CA VAL A 390 -2.96 34.29 27.84
C VAL A 390 -3.33 35.14 29.06
N ARG A 391 -4.55 35.69 29.05
CA ARG A 391 -5.07 36.74 29.99
C ARG A 391 -5.02 36.42 31.50
N TYR A 392 -4.56 35.24 31.89
CA TYR A 392 -4.42 34.79 33.28
C TYR A 392 -3.04 34.18 33.60
N SER A 393 -2.04 34.29 32.70
CA SER A 393 -0.66 33.89 32.98
C SER A 393 -0.02 34.90 33.93
N LEU A 394 -0.04 34.61 35.23
CA LEU A 394 0.64 35.42 36.26
C LEU A 394 2.15 35.48 36.02
N ASP A 395 2.72 34.39 35.49
CA ASP A 395 4.13 34.33 35.09
C ASP A 395 4.33 34.86 33.66
N LYS A 396 5.09 35.96 33.56
CA LYS A 396 5.64 36.44 32.28
C LYS A 396 6.78 35.54 31.83
N LEU A 397 6.79 35.15 30.56
CA LEU A 397 7.84 34.26 30.05
C LEU A 397 9.19 34.98 29.99
N SER A 398 10.13 34.53 30.83
CA SER A 398 11.51 35.05 30.84
C SER A 398 12.18 34.95 29.47
N GLY A 399 12.99 35.96 29.12
CA GLY A 399 13.77 35.96 27.88
C GLY A 399 14.74 34.77 27.78
N LYS A 400 15.22 34.24 28.92
CA LYS A 400 16.03 33.02 28.97
C LYS A 400 15.20 31.79 28.58
N ALA A 401 14.06 31.58 29.24
CA ALA A 401 13.17 30.46 28.95
C ALA A 401 12.63 30.49 27.51
N ALA A 402 12.32 31.68 26.97
CA ALA A 402 11.91 31.86 25.58
C ALA A 402 13.02 31.52 24.57
N LYS A 403 14.29 31.74 24.95
CA LYS A 403 15.45 31.32 24.15
C LYS A 403 15.64 29.81 24.20
N GLU A 404 15.63 29.22 25.39
CA GLU A 404 15.76 27.76 25.61
C GLU A 404 14.65 26.99 24.87
N MET A 405 13.40 27.47 24.91
CA MET A 405 12.30 26.90 24.12
C MET A 405 12.54 26.96 22.61
N PHE A 406 13.07 28.08 22.10
CA PHE A 406 13.34 28.25 20.67
C PHE A 406 14.46 27.33 20.18
N GLU A 407 15.55 27.25 20.94
CA GLU A 407 16.69 26.36 20.65
C GLU A 407 16.28 24.88 20.75
N HIS A 408 15.48 24.51 21.76
CA HIS A 408 14.93 23.16 21.89
C HIS A 408 13.98 22.79 20.73
N GLY A 409 13.13 23.73 20.30
CA GLY A 409 12.25 23.54 19.14
C GLY A 409 13.02 23.30 17.83
N HIS A 410 14.13 24.01 17.62
CA HIS A 410 15.03 23.76 16.50
C HIS A 410 15.69 22.37 16.58
N LYS A 411 16.19 21.99 17.76
CA LYS A 411 16.79 20.65 17.97
C LYS A 411 15.78 19.53 17.70
N LEU A 412 14.53 19.67 18.15
CA LEU A 412 13.46 18.71 17.87
C LEU A 412 13.17 18.58 16.37
N GLU A 413 13.22 19.68 15.62
CA GLU A 413 13.05 19.65 14.16
C GLU A 413 14.20 18.91 13.47
N GLU A 414 15.45 19.14 13.87
CA GLU A 414 16.62 18.47 13.30
C GLU A 414 16.63 16.97 13.61
N GLU A 415 16.37 16.60 14.86
CA GLU A 415 16.46 15.21 15.35
C GLU A 415 15.26 14.35 14.90
N TYR A 416 14.04 14.91 14.90
CA TYR A 416 12.80 14.15 14.68
C TYR A 416 12.02 14.54 13.42
N ARG A 417 12.63 15.26 12.46
CA ARG A 417 11.98 15.66 11.18
C ARG A 417 11.21 14.54 10.50
N HIS A 418 11.78 13.34 10.51
CA HIS A 418 11.27 12.13 9.85
C HIS A 418 9.98 11.58 10.49
N LEU A 419 9.64 12.00 11.71
CA LEU A 419 8.39 11.64 12.40
C LEU A 419 7.29 12.69 12.25
N VAL A 420 7.64 13.94 11.88
CA VAL A 420 6.70 15.06 11.82
C VAL A 420 5.73 14.89 10.65
N THR A 421 4.44 14.72 10.94
CA THR A 421 3.39 14.56 9.91
C THR A 421 2.96 15.90 9.32
N ALA A 422 2.99 16.98 10.10
CA ALA A 422 2.77 18.34 9.60
C ALA A 422 3.46 19.42 10.46
N VAL A 423 3.75 20.56 9.84
CA VAL A 423 4.38 21.73 10.47
C VAL A 423 3.37 22.87 10.54
N VAL A 424 3.14 23.39 11.76
CA VAL A 424 2.21 24.49 12.02
C VAL A 424 3.02 25.77 12.29
N ALA A 425 2.89 26.77 11.42
CA ALA A 425 3.50 28.08 11.66
C ALA A 425 2.73 28.83 12.76
N ALA A 426 3.41 29.22 13.83
CA ALA A 426 2.78 29.86 14.99
C ALA A 426 2.07 31.17 14.62
N GLY A 427 0.84 31.32 15.11
CA GLY A 427 -0.01 32.49 14.93
C GLY A 427 0.35 33.69 15.81
N ALA A 428 -0.62 34.60 15.96
CA ALA A 428 -0.49 35.84 16.74
C ALA A 428 -0.76 35.67 18.24
N ASN A 429 -1.46 34.61 18.64
CA ASN A 429 -1.82 34.30 20.04
C ASN A 429 -2.09 32.79 20.20
N VAL A 430 -2.19 32.30 21.45
CA VAL A 430 -2.33 30.85 21.71
C VAL A 430 -3.63 30.29 21.10
N ALA A 431 -4.74 31.04 21.11
CA ALA A 431 -6.00 30.57 20.52
C ALA A 431 -5.88 30.37 18.98
N HIS A 432 -5.17 31.25 18.28
CA HIS A 432 -4.88 31.08 16.85
C HIS A 432 -3.99 29.86 16.60
N VAL A 433 -2.97 29.63 17.45
CA VAL A 433 -2.14 28.42 17.35
C VAL A 433 -2.99 27.16 17.58
N CYS A 434 -3.90 27.17 18.56
CA CYS A 434 -4.82 26.05 18.81
C CYS A 434 -5.72 25.78 17.60
N ALA A 435 -6.31 26.82 17.00
CA ALA A 435 -7.13 26.67 15.79
C ALA A 435 -6.35 26.08 14.60
N GLN A 436 -5.09 26.50 14.40
CA GLN A 436 -4.22 25.94 13.36
C GLN A 436 -3.80 24.49 13.66
N VAL A 437 -3.50 24.17 14.93
CA VAL A 437 -3.17 22.81 15.35
C VAL A 437 -4.38 21.89 15.21
N LYS A 438 -5.57 22.32 15.62
CA LYS A 438 -6.83 21.58 15.40
C LYS A 438 -7.04 21.28 13.91
N ALA A 439 -6.98 22.31 13.06
CA ALA A 439 -7.15 22.14 11.61
C ALA A 439 -6.10 21.20 11.00
N ALA A 440 -4.87 21.20 11.53
CA ALA A 440 -3.83 20.25 11.13
C ALA A 440 -4.14 18.82 11.63
N VAL A 441 -4.61 18.62 12.86
CA VAL A 441 -5.08 17.32 13.35
C VAL A 441 -6.20 16.79 12.45
N ASP A 442 -7.22 17.61 12.18
CA ASP A 442 -8.36 17.24 11.34
C ASP A 442 -7.90 16.83 9.92
N ALA A 443 -6.93 17.55 9.34
CA ALA A 443 -6.37 17.27 8.03
C ALA A 443 -5.52 15.98 8.01
N GLU A 444 -4.62 15.80 8.98
CA GLU A 444 -3.79 14.60 9.09
C GLU A 444 -4.61 13.36 9.47
N HIS A 445 -5.69 13.50 10.23
CA HIS A 445 -6.56 12.39 10.60
C HIS A 445 -7.28 11.79 9.40
N ARG A 446 -7.75 12.63 8.46
CA ARG A 446 -8.40 12.18 7.21
C ARG A 446 -7.45 11.47 6.24
N LYS A 447 -6.12 11.64 6.37
CA LYS A 447 -5.18 11.02 5.44
C LYS A 447 -5.13 9.51 5.58
N SER A 448 -5.22 8.80 4.45
CA SER A 448 -5.00 7.36 4.35
C SER A 448 -3.61 7.00 4.89
N GLN A 449 -3.59 6.02 5.81
CA GLN A 449 -2.37 5.40 6.28
C GLN A 449 -2.14 4.12 5.46
N TRP A 450 -0.89 3.92 5.00
CA TRP A 450 -0.52 2.83 4.12
C TRP A 450 0.57 1.97 4.76
N VAL A 451 0.25 0.72 5.06
CA VAL A 451 1.21 -0.24 5.64
C VAL A 451 1.62 -1.26 4.58
N PRO A 452 2.86 -1.77 4.59
CA PRO A 452 3.24 -2.89 3.72
C PRO A 452 2.31 -4.09 3.93
N VAL A 453 1.97 -4.78 2.85
CA VAL A 453 1.35 -6.11 2.95
C VAL A 453 2.42 -7.07 3.47
N GLY A 454 2.06 -7.89 4.47
CA GLY A 454 2.95 -8.87 5.12
C GLY A 454 3.09 -10.18 4.37
#